data_AF-A0ABD1K1L4-F1
#
_entry.id   AF-A0ABD1K1L4-F1
#
_cell.length_a   1.000
_cell.length_b   1.000
_cell.length_c   1.000
_cell.angle_alpha   90.00
_cell.angle_beta   90.00
_cell.angle_gamma   90.00
#
_symmetry.space_group_name_H-M   'P 1'
#
loop_
_entity.id
_entity.type
_entity.pdbx_description
1 polymer ?
#
loop_
_entity_poly.entity_id
_entity_poly.type
_entity_poly.pdbx_seq_one_letter_code
_entity_poly.pdbx_strand_id
1 'polypeptide(L)'
;MTHDCCARFTSNHIIKFADDTTVVGLISDDDDSAYREEVHQLINWCDRNNLQLNVNKTKEITVDFRKQHPTHTPLTINGSAVESVKSTKFLGVHITDDLTWTTNTTSLVKKAQTRLHFLRRMRRADLPISALTTFYRGAIESILTSSLSVWHGSCSAVDKKALQRVVRTAEKIIRSPQPTIQDLYTSHCSKRATNIIKDATHPTHKLFALLPSGKRYRSMRCHTNRLRNSFFPQAIRLLNTMKKIP
;
A
#
# COMPACT_ATOMS: atom_id res chain seq x y z
N MET A 1 -10.06 -22.78 -4.82
CA MET A 1 -10.78 -22.28 -3.63
C MET A 1 -9.90 -22.55 -2.43
N THR A 2 -9.57 -21.54 -1.64
CA THR A 2 -8.70 -21.64 -0.45
C THR A 2 -9.29 -20.82 0.71
N HIS A 3 -10.63 -20.74 0.72
CA HIS A 3 -11.45 -19.85 1.54
C HIS A 3 -11.56 -20.32 3.01
N ASP A 4 -11.23 -21.58 3.25
CA ASP A 4 -11.17 -22.28 4.53
C ASP A 4 -9.89 -21.98 5.31
N CYS A 5 -8.86 -21.45 4.63
CA CYS A 5 -7.63 -20.96 5.23
C CYS A 5 -7.84 -19.55 5.82
N CYS A 6 -8.50 -19.50 6.98
CA CYS A 6 -8.79 -18.28 7.74
C CYS A 6 -7.91 -18.17 8.99
N ALA A 7 -7.65 -16.93 9.42
CA ALA A 7 -6.92 -16.70 10.67
C ALA A 7 -7.69 -17.26 11.86
N ARG A 8 -7.03 -18.04 12.72
CA ARG A 8 -7.63 -18.56 13.95
C ARG A 8 -7.65 -17.52 15.07
N PHE A 9 -6.60 -16.72 15.18
CA PHE A 9 -6.47 -15.71 16.22
C PHE A 9 -7.00 -14.36 15.75
N THR A 10 -7.77 -13.67 16.60
CA THR A 10 -8.31 -12.34 16.28
C THR A 10 -7.23 -11.26 16.14
N SER A 11 -6.04 -11.50 16.70
CA SER A 11 -4.85 -10.67 16.58
C SER A 11 -4.11 -10.86 15.26
N ASN A 12 -4.51 -11.87 14.47
CA ASN A 12 -3.85 -12.24 13.24
C ASN A 12 -4.77 -12.06 12.02
N HIS A 13 -4.14 -11.90 10.87
CA HIS A 13 -4.81 -11.79 9.59
C HIS A 13 -4.09 -12.62 8.54
N ILE A 14 -4.86 -13.37 7.76
CA ILE A 14 -4.39 -14.04 6.55
C ILE A 14 -4.92 -13.26 5.35
N ILE A 15 -4.01 -12.75 4.52
CA ILE A 15 -4.30 -12.00 3.30
C ILE A 15 -3.84 -12.84 2.13
N LYS A 16 -4.71 -13.03 1.13
CA LYS A 16 -4.45 -13.92 -0.01
C LYS A 16 -4.65 -13.17 -1.31
N PHE A 17 -3.73 -13.35 -2.25
CA PHE A 17 -3.83 -12.83 -3.60
C PHE A 17 -3.18 -13.81 -4.58
N ALA A 18 -4.00 -14.49 -5.38
CA ALA A 18 -3.55 -15.63 -6.20
C ALA A 18 -2.79 -16.67 -5.34
N ASP A 19 -1.52 -16.92 -5.66
CA ASP A 19 -0.60 -17.79 -4.91
C ASP A 19 0.07 -17.11 -3.72
N ASP A 20 0.15 -15.77 -3.71
CA ASP A 20 0.72 -15.02 -2.59
C ASP A 20 -0.20 -15.08 -1.38
N THR A 21 0.30 -15.63 -0.28
CA THR A 21 -0.36 -15.62 1.04
C THR A 21 0.53 -14.88 2.03
N THR A 22 -0.07 -13.97 2.80
CA THR A 22 0.62 -13.19 3.83
C THR A 22 -0.08 -13.41 5.16
N VAL A 23 0.68 -13.83 6.16
CA VAL A 23 0.24 -13.90 7.55
C VAL A 23 0.75 -12.65 8.26
N VAL A 24 -0.15 -11.94 8.92
CA VAL A 24 0.16 -10.78 9.75
C VAL A 24 -0.27 -11.12 11.16
N GLY A 25 0.61 -10.99 12.14
CA GLY A 25 0.28 -11.20 13.54
C GLY A 25 0.79 -10.07 14.42
N LEU A 26 0.06 -9.79 15.50
CA LEU A 26 0.48 -8.84 16.53
C LEU A 26 1.42 -9.56 17.51
N ILE A 27 2.59 -8.97 17.74
CA ILE A 27 3.48 -9.34 18.84
C ILE A 27 3.14 -8.43 20.03
N SER A 28 2.77 -9.02 21.17
CA SER A 28 2.46 -8.29 22.41
C SER A 28 3.37 -8.78 23.51
N ASP A 29 3.99 -7.88 24.27
CA ASP A 29 4.86 -8.24 25.40
C ASP A 29 5.96 -9.26 25.01
N ASP A 30 6.48 -9.11 23.79
CA ASP A 30 7.47 -10.00 23.15
C ASP A 30 7.01 -11.44 22.90
N ASP A 31 5.71 -11.68 23.03
CA ASP A 31 5.06 -12.93 22.65
C ASP A 31 4.58 -12.89 21.20
N ASP A 32 5.17 -13.76 20.36
CA ASP A 32 4.79 -14.00 18.97
C ASP A 32 4.12 -15.38 18.77
N SER A 33 3.73 -16.07 19.85
CA SER A 33 3.18 -17.42 19.83
C SER A 33 1.95 -17.57 18.94
N ALA A 34 1.00 -16.63 19.04
CA ALA A 34 -0.20 -16.63 18.20
C ALA A 34 0.15 -16.55 16.71
N TYR A 35 1.15 -15.75 16.33
CA TYR A 35 1.63 -15.65 14.95
C TYR A 35 2.31 -16.95 14.50
N ARG A 36 3.18 -17.52 15.32
CA ARG A 36 3.87 -18.79 15.01
C ARG A 36 2.90 -19.95 14.83
N GLU A 37 1.90 -20.04 15.71
CA GLU A 37 0.85 -21.06 15.63
C GLU A 37 0.01 -20.89 14.36
N GLU A 38 -0.27 -19.65 13.94
CA GLU A 38 -0.94 -19.37 12.66
C GLU A 38 -0.11 -19.82 11.45
N VAL A 39 1.19 -19.56 11.47
CA VAL A 39 2.10 -20.05 10.42
C VAL A 39 2.12 -21.58 10.40
N HIS A 40 2.17 -22.22 11.56
CA HIS A 40 2.18 -23.68 11.64
C HIS A 40 0.88 -24.30 11.12
N GLN A 41 -0.26 -23.68 11.40
CA GLN A 41 -1.55 -24.09 10.84
C GLN A 41 -1.60 -23.90 9.33
N LEU A 42 -1.04 -22.81 8.80
CA LEU A 42 -0.92 -22.60 7.37
C LEU A 42 -0.06 -23.68 6.70
N ILE A 43 1.06 -24.07 7.30
CA ILE A 43 1.92 -25.17 6.82
C ILE A 43 1.11 -26.47 6.75
N ASN A 44 0.45 -26.85 7.85
CA ASN A 44 -0.37 -28.06 7.91
C ASN A 44 -1.52 -28.04 6.89
N TRP A 45 -2.15 -26.88 6.66
CA TRP A 45 -3.18 -26.72 5.65
C TRP A 45 -2.61 -26.88 4.24
N CYS A 46 -1.45 -26.29 3.96
CA CYS A 46 -0.75 -26.46 2.68
C CYS A 46 -0.44 -27.94 2.41
N ASP A 47 0.11 -28.66 3.39
CA ASP A 47 0.45 -30.08 3.26
C ASP A 47 -0.80 -30.93 2.96
N ARG A 48 -1.90 -30.71 3.69
CA ARG A 48 -3.18 -31.42 3.45
C ARG A 48 -3.79 -31.13 2.08
N ASN A 49 -3.48 -29.97 1.50
CA ASN A 49 -3.97 -29.56 0.19
C ASN A 49 -2.94 -29.82 -0.93
N ASN A 50 -1.87 -30.57 -0.66
CA ASN A 50 -0.79 -30.86 -1.61
C ASN A 50 -0.14 -29.60 -2.19
N LEU A 51 -0.01 -28.56 -1.37
CA LEU A 51 0.66 -27.31 -1.70
C LEU A 51 2.02 -27.26 -1.03
N GLN A 52 3.07 -26.97 -1.80
CA GLN A 52 4.42 -26.84 -1.28
C GLN A 52 4.77 -25.36 -1.06
N LEU A 53 5.14 -25.00 0.17
CA LEU A 53 5.62 -23.65 0.48
C LEU A 53 7.06 -23.45 -0.01
N ASN A 54 7.31 -22.33 -0.68
CA ASN A 54 8.63 -21.97 -1.15
C ASN A 54 9.35 -21.05 -0.14
N VAL A 55 10.07 -21.67 0.80
CA VAL A 55 10.78 -20.95 1.89
C VAL A 55 11.75 -19.88 1.35
N ASN A 56 12.41 -20.14 0.21
CA ASN A 56 13.33 -19.18 -0.39
C ASN A 56 12.64 -17.91 -0.91
N LYS A 57 11.36 -18.00 -1.30
CA LYS A 57 10.55 -16.84 -1.71
C LYS A 57 9.82 -16.21 -0.53
N THR A 58 9.54 -16.96 0.53
CA THR A 58 8.94 -16.44 1.77
C THR A 58 9.93 -15.51 2.48
N LYS A 59 9.43 -14.35 2.92
CA LYS A 59 10.19 -13.36 3.67
C LYS A 59 9.41 -12.99 4.91
N GLU A 60 10.12 -12.78 6.01
CA GLU A 60 9.58 -12.26 7.25
C GLU A 60 9.99 -10.81 7.43
N ILE A 61 9.05 -9.97 7.88
CA ILE A 61 9.33 -8.56 8.20
C ILE A 61 8.69 -8.24 9.55
N THR A 62 9.51 -7.77 10.48
CA THR A 62 9.05 -7.36 11.81
C THR A 62 9.02 -5.85 11.88
N VAL A 63 7.85 -5.29 12.15
CA VAL A 63 7.64 -3.85 12.30
C VAL A 63 7.59 -3.52 13.78
N ASP A 64 8.69 -3.02 14.33
CA ASP A 64 8.80 -2.62 15.73
C ASP A 64 9.37 -1.20 15.84
N PHE A 65 8.72 -0.35 16.63
CA PHE A 65 9.11 1.05 16.84
C PHE A 65 9.63 1.34 18.25
N ARG A 66 9.80 0.31 19.08
CA ARG A 66 10.46 0.44 20.38
C ARG A 66 11.93 0.79 20.17
N LYS A 67 12.53 1.48 21.15
CA LYS A 67 13.97 1.83 21.09
C LYS A 67 14.88 0.60 21.27
N GLN A 68 14.41 -0.36 22.07
CA GLN A 68 15.06 -1.64 22.26
C GLN A 68 14.28 -2.66 21.46
N HIS A 69 14.98 -3.33 20.55
CA HIS A 69 14.42 -4.39 19.73
C HIS A 69 14.84 -5.72 20.33
N PRO A 70 13.90 -6.50 20.87
CA PRO A 70 14.20 -7.86 21.27
C PRO A 70 14.57 -8.67 20.03
N THR A 71 15.49 -9.60 20.21
CA THR A 71 15.84 -10.54 19.15
C THR A 71 14.79 -11.64 19.14
N HIS A 72 14.00 -11.72 18.06
CA HIS A 72 13.07 -12.81 17.86
C HIS A 72 13.79 -14.03 17.30
N THR A 73 13.38 -15.22 17.74
CA THR A 73 13.87 -16.47 17.15
C THR A 73 13.48 -16.51 15.66
N PRO A 74 14.36 -16.93 14.74
CA PRO A 74 13.99 -17.04 13.34
C PRO A 74 12.76 -17.93 13.14
N LEU A 75 11.83 -17.50 12.28
CA LEU A 75 10.73 -18.35 11.84
C LEU A 75 11.28 -19.51 11.00
N THR A 76 10.79 -20.72 11.23
CA THR A 76 11.16 -21.90 10.45
C THR A 76 9.94 -22.47 9.74
N ILE A 77 10.13 -22.90 8.49
CA ILE A 77 9.13 -23.62 7.68
C ILE A 77 9.80 -24.91 7.22
N ASN A 78 9.25 -26.06 7.59
CA ASN A 78 9.79 -27.39 7.27
C ASN A 78 11.29 -27.52 7.61
N GLY A 79 11.68 -27.03 8.80
CA GLY A 79 13.06 -27.05 9.29
C GLY A 79 14.01 -26.01 8.66
N SER A 80 13.57 -25.26 7.65
CA SER A 80 14.38 -24.21 7.01
C SER A 80 14.02 -22.84 7.57
N ALA A 81 15.02 -22.03 7.90
CA ALA A 81 14.81 -20.66 8.39
C ALA A 81 14.30 -19.74 7.27
N VAL A 82 13.27 -18.95 7.58
CA VAL A 82 12.75 -17.90 6.71
C VAL A 82 13.66 -16.68 6.80
N GLU A 83 13.98 -16.06 5.66
CA GLU A 83 14.80 -14.86 5.63
C GLU A 83 14.03 -13.67 6.24
N SER A 84 14.55 -13.12 7.33
CA SER A 84 14.09 -11.84 7.89
C SER A 84 14.69 -10.68 7.10
N VAL A 85 13.83 -9.79 6.59
CA VAL A 85 14.22 -8.67 5.73
C VAL A 85 13.71 -7.34 6.27
N LYS A 86 14.43 -6.25 5.98
CA LYS A 86 13.99 -4.88 6.30
C LYS A 86 13.03 -4.30 5.26
N SER A 87 12.96 -4.90 4.08
CA SER A 87 12.01 -4.50 3.04
C SER A 87 11.63 -5.67 2.16
N THR A 88 10.35 -5.75 1.81
CA THR A 88 9.83 -6.70 0.84
C THR A 88 8.85 -6.01 -0.11
N LYS A 89 8.65 -6.60 -1.28
CA LYS A 89 7.70 -6.09 -2.27
C LYS A 89 6.40 -6.89 -2.16
N PHE A 90 5.33 -6.23 -1.76
CA PHE A 90 3.99 -6.81 -1.65
C PHE A 90 3.06 -6.19 -2.71
N LEU A 91 2.53 -7.01 -3.61
CA LEU A 91 1.62 -6.59 -4.69
C LEU A 91 2.08 -5.34 -5.47
N GLY A 92 3.38 -5.26 -5.77
CA GLY A 92 3.94 -4.13 -6.51
C GLY A 92 4.52 -2.99 -5.67
N VAL A 93 4.26 -2.96 -4.36
CA VAL A 93 4.64 -1.88 -3.43
C VAL A 93 5.75 -2.36 -2.49
N HIS A 94 6.79 -1.55 -2.31
CA HIS A 94 7.79 -1.84 -1.28
C HIS A 94 7.29 -1.44 0.10
N ILE A 95 7.26 -2.40 1.02
CA ILE A 95 6.99 -2.20 2.45
C ILE A 95 8.32 -2.36 3.18
N THR A 96 8.58 -1.48 4.14
CA THR A 96 9.77 -1.50 4.99
C THR A 96 9.38 -1.67 6.46
N ASP A 97 10.31 -2.19 7.26
CA ASP A 97 10.16 -2.40 8.71
C ASP A 97 9.91 -1.09 9.47
N ASP A 98 10.45 0.02 8.97
CA ASP A 98 10.23 1.38 9.49
C ASP A 98 8.95 2.06 8.96
N LEU A 99 8.24 1.41 8.02
CA LEU A 99 7.08 1.92 7.29
C LEU A 99 7.30 3.29 6.61
N THR A 100 8.54 3.60 6.24
CA THR A 100 8.87 4.71 5.34
C THR A 100 8.62 4.30 3.88
N TRP A 101 8.47 5.29 3.01
CA TRP A 101 8.10 5.06 1.61
C TRP A 101 9.20 5.38 0.62
N THR A 102 10.40 5.71 1.10
CA THR A 102 11.54 6.14 0.27
C THR A 102 11.97 5.07 -0.74
N THR A 103 12.02 3.80 -0.30
CA THR A 103 12.35 2.66 -1.18
C THR A 103 11.31 2.52 -2.29
N ASN A 104 10.03 2.62 -1.94
CA ASN A 104 8.93 2.55 -2.89
C ASN A 104 8.98 3.72 -3.89
N THR A 105 9.02 4.96 -3.40
CA THR A 105 9.03 6.18 -4.23
C THR A 105 10.23 6.23 -5.16
N THR A 106 11.42 5.86 -4.67
CA THR A 106 12.64 5.79 -5.49
C THR A 106 12.48 4.78 -6.62
N SER A 107 11.89 3.61 -6.35
CA SER A 107 11.65 2.61 -7.40
C SER A 107 10.65 3.11 -8.47
N LEU A 108 9.58 3.80 -8.04
CA LEU A 108 8.56 4.35 -8.93
C LEU A 108 9.14 5.48 -9.79
N VAL A 109 9.92 6.38 -9.19
CA VAL A 109 10.59 7.47 -9.92
C VAL A 109 11.56 6.91 -10.95
N LYS A 110 12.37 5.89 -10.62
CA LYS A 110 13.28 5.25 -11.59
C LYS A 110 12.53 4.65 -12.79
N LYS A 111 11.43 3.94 -12.55
CA LYS A 111 10.56 3.40 -13.61
C LYS A 111 9.97 4.52 -14.47
N ALA A 112 9.44 5.57 -13.83
CA ALA A 112 8.84 6.69 -14.53
C ALA A 112 9.85 7.50 -15.36
N GLN A 113 11.09 7.66 -14.88
CA GLN A 113 12.17 8.30 -15.65
C GLN A 113 12.50 7.54 -16.94
N THR A 114 12.49 6.21 -16.88
CA THR A 114 12.65 5.37 -18.08
C THR A 114 11.53 5.64 -19.09
N ARG A 115 10.29 5.80 -18.62
CA ARG A 115 9.13 6.12 -19.48
C ARG A 115 9.14 7.56 -19.99
N LEU A 116 9.67 8.51 -19.23
CA LEU A 116 9.90 9.89 -19.69
C LEU A 116 10.86 9.94 -20.87
N HIS A 117 11.86 9.05 -20.94
CA HIS A 117 12.73 8.97 -22.12
C HIS A 117 11.93 8.68 -23.39
N PHE A 118 11.00 7.71 -23.34
CA PHE A 118 10.11 7.42 -24.48
C PHE A 118 9.18 8.58 -24.80
N LEU A 119 8.61 9.25 -23.79
CA LEU A 119 7.79 10.44 -24.00
C LEU A 119 8.57 11.55 -24.73
N ARG A 120 9.85 11.77 -24.39
CA ARG A 120 10.73 12.70 -25.12
C ARG A 120 10.98 12.28 -26.56
N ARG A 121 11.10 10.98 -26.84
CA ARG A 121 11.26 10.46 -28.21
C ARG A 121 9.99 10.66 -29.02
N MET A 122 8.83 10.38 -28.45
CA MET A 122 7.54 10.63 -29.11
C MET A 122 7.36 12.10 -29.44
N ARG A 123 7.73 12.99 -28.52
CA ARG A 123 7.68 14.44 -28.78
C ARG A 123 8.60 14.86 -29.93
N ARG A 124 9.79 14.26 -30.04
CA ARG A 124 10.74 14.52 -31.15
C ARG A 124 10.29 13.96 -32.49
N ALA A 125 9.39 12.98 -32.49
CA ALA A 125 8.76 12.44 -33.69
C ALA A 125 7.46 13.19 -34.05
N ASP A 126 7.25 14.38 -33.47
CA ASP A 126 6.10 15.26 -33.72
C ASP A 126 4.73 14.61 -33.54
N LEU A 127 4.61 13.65 -32.61
CA LEU A 127 3.32 13.08 -32.26
C LEU A 127 2.39 14.14 -31.65
N PRO A 128 1.07 14.04 -31.91
CA PRO A 128 0.11 15.02 -31.42
C PRO A 128 0.05 15.01 -29.89
N ILE A 129 -0.27 16.18 -29.31
CA ILE A 129 -0.35 16.37 -27.85
C ILE A 129 -1.32 15.37 -27.20
N SER A 130 -2.41 15.01 -27.89
CA SER A 130 -3.35 13.98 -27.44
C SER A 130 -2.68 12.62 -27.25
N ALA A 131 -1.87 12.17 -28.22
CA ALA A 131 -1.12 10.90 -28.11
C ALA A 131 -0.09 10.94 -26.99
N LEU A 132 0.64 12.06 -26.82
CA LEU A 132 1.59 12.25 -25.73
C LEU A 132 0.90 12.20 -24.36
N THR A 133 -0.27 12.81 -24.25
CA THR A 133 -1.09 12.83 -23.03
C THR A 133 -1.61 11.43 -22.70
N THR A 134 -2.10 10.69 -23.70
CA THR A 134 -2.52 9.30 -23.54
C THR A 134 -1.38 8.42 -23.08
N PHE A 135 -0.19 8.57 -23.67
CA PHE A 135 1.01 7.84 -23.22
C PHE A 135 1.39 8.19 -21.79
N TYR A 136 1.38 9.48 -21.42
CA TYR A 136 1.65 9.90 -20.05
C TYR A 136 0.69 9.25 -19.05
N ARG A 137 -0.63 9.34 -19.30
CA ARG A 137 -1.65 8.74 -18.43
C ARG A 137 -1.47 7.23 -18.30
N GLY A 138 -1.27 6.55 -19.43
CA GLY A 138 -1.20 5.08 -19.48
C GLY A 138 0.11 4.49 -18.98
N ALA A 139 1.25 5.15 -19.21
CA ALA A 139 2.58 4.56 -18.97
C ALA A 139 3.39 5.24 -17.86
N ILE A 140 3.07 6.48 -17.48
CA ILE A 140 3.79 7.23 -16.43
C ILE A 140 2.89 7.44 -15.23
N GLU A 141 1.74 8.10 -15.41
CA GLU A 141 0.80 8.39 -14.33
C GLU A 141 0.34 7.09 -13.65
N SER A 142 -0.08 6.08 -14.42
CA SER A 142 -0.49 4.77 -13.90
C SER A 142 0.52 4.12 -12.95
N ILE A 143 1.82 4.25 -13.23
CA ILE A 143 2.90 3.75 -12.37
C ILE A 143 2.98 4.59 -11.09
N LEU A 144 2.95 5.91 -11.22
CA LEU A 144 3.02 6.84 -10.08
C LEU A 144 1.78 6.75 -9.18
N THR A 145 0.61 6.39 -9.73
CA THR A 145 -0.66 6.33 -9.01
C THR A 145 -1.00 4.92 -8.50
N SER A 146 -0.17 3.92 -8.80
CA SER A 146 -0.35 2.54 -8.32
C SER A 146 -0.34 2.50 -6.79
N SER A 147 -1.44 2.04 -6.19
CA SER A 147 -1.65 1.99 -4.74
C SER A 147 -1.41 3.34 -4.02
N LEU A 148 -1.58 4.47 -4.72
CA LEU A 148 -1.25 5.82 -4.23
C LEU A 148 -1.88 6.16 -2.88
N SER A 149 -3.11 5.69 -2.66
CA SER A 149 -3.86 5.92 -1.42
C SER A 149 -3.20 5.31 -0.18
N VAL A 150 -2.32 4.31 -0.36
CA VAL A 150 -1.64 3.58 0.72
C VAL A 150 -0.43 4.35 1.23
N TRP A 151 0.43 4.81 0.32
CA TRP A 151 1.77 5.25 0.67
C TRP A 151 1.98 6.78 0.63
N HIS A 152 1.29 7.50 -0.26
CA HIS A 152 1.60 8.92 -0.52
C HIS A 152 1.35 9.84 0.68
N GLY A 153 0.31 9.55 1.48
CA GLY A 153 0.00 10.32 2.69
C GLY A 153 1.17 10.36 3.68
N SER A 154 1.93 9.26 3.77
CA SER A 154 3.04 9.05 4.69
C SER A 154 4.42 9.32 4.08
N CYS A 155 4.49 9.74 2.82
CA CYS A 155 5.76 10.13 2.18
C CYS A 155 6.39 11.38 2.83
N SER A 156 7.72 11.42 2.85
CA SER A 156 8.46 12.61 3.25
C SER A 156 8.26 13.77 2.24
N ALA A 157 8.62 14.99 2.63
CA ALA A 157 8.62 16.12 1.71
C ALA A 157 9.58 15.90 0.52
N VAL A 158 10.69 15.19 0.74
CA VAL A 158 11.69 14.86 -0.29
C VAL A 158 11.09 13.89 -1.31
N ASP A 159 10.41 12.85 -0.84
CA ASP A 159 9.71 11.87 -1.69
C ASP A 159 8.65 12.54 -2.56
N LYS A 160 7.79 13.38 -1.95
CA LYS A 160 6.74 14.11 -2.65
C LYS A 160 7.31 15.04 -3.72
N LYS A 161 8.40 15.75 -3.42
CA LYS A 161 9.12 16.58 -4.40
C LYS A 161 9.72 15.74 -5.52
N ALA A 162 10.24 14.55 -5.25
CA ALA A 162 10.78 13.65 -6.28
C ALA A 162 9.68 13.18 -7.26
N LEU A 163 8.52 12.78 -6.75
CA LEU A 163 7.37 12.39 -7.57
C LEU A 163 6.84 13.57 -8.40
N GLN A 164 6.66 14.73 -7.77
CA GLN A 164 6.16 15.92 -8.47
C GLN A 164 7.11 16.38 -9.60
N ARG A 165 8.43 16.21 -9.46
CA ARG A 165 9.40 16.51 -10.54
C ARG A 165 9.17 15.68 -11.80
N VAL A 166 8.74 14.42 -11.67
CA VAL A 166 8.38 13.57 -12.81
C VAL A 166 7.18 14.17 -13.56
N VAL A 167 6.13 14.54 -12.82
CA VAL A 167 4.94 15.21 -13.38
C VAL A 167 5.31 16.52 -14.08
N ARG A 168 6.08 17.40 -13.43
CA ARG A 168 6.53 18.68 -14.02
C ARG A 168 7.36 18.48 -15.29
N THR A 169 8.14 17.40 -15.35
CA THR A 169 8.93 17.09 -16.54
C THR A 169 8.03 16.63 -17.69
N ALA A 170 7.03 15.78 -17.41
CA ALA A 170 6.03 15.38 -18.40
C ALA A 170 5.24 16.58 -18.94
N GLU A 171 4.76 17.47 -18.05
CA GLU A 171 4.06 18.71 -18.43
C GLU A 171 4.85 19.54 -19.44
N LYS A 172 6.15 19.74 -19.19
CA LYS A 172 7.04 20.49 -20.07
C LYS A 172 7.22 19.83 -21.44
N ILE A 173 7.33 18.49 -21.47
CA ILE A 173 7.49 17.74 -22.72
C ILE A 173 6.20 17.77 -23.55
N ILE A 174 5.05 17.59 -22.90
CA ILE A 174 3.73 17.54 -23.56
C ILE A 174 3.27 18.94 -23.96
N ARG A 175 3.69 19.97 -23.22
CA ARG A 175 3.18 21.36 -23.27
C ARG A 175 1.70 21.44 -22.88
N SER A 176 1.30 20.65 -21.89
CA SER A 176 -0.06 20.62 -21.35
C SER A 176 -0.03 20.42 -19.84
N PRO A 177 -0.84 21.18 -19.06
CA PRO A 177 -0.95 20.99 -17.61
C PRO A 177 -1.34 19.56 -17.26
N GLN A 178 -0.71 18.99 -16.23
CA GLN A 178 -1.10 17.71 -15.66
C GLN A 178 -1.56 17.91 -14.21
N PRO A 179 -2.45 17.06 -13.69
CA PRO A 179 -2.80 17.10 -12.27
C PRO A 179 -1.55 16.93 -11.40
N THR A 180 -1.46 17.65 -10.28
CA THR A 180 -0.35 17.42 -9.36
C THR A 180 -0.46 16.04 -8.72
N ILE A 181 0.64 15.49 -8.23
CA ILE A 181 0.60 14.19 -7.54
C ILE A 181 -0.31 14.25 -6.29
N GLN A 182 -0.42 15.42 -5.67
CA GLN A 182 -1.30 15.68 -4.54
C GLN A 182 -2.79 15.68 -4.94
N ASP A 183 -3.12 16.24 -6.11
CA ASP A 183 -4.50 16.21 -6.63
C ASP A 183 -4.92 14.79 -6.97
N LEU A 184 -4.04 14.03 -7.63
CA LEU A 184 -4.25 12.61 -7.92
C LEU A 184 -4.45 11.80 -6.64
N TYR A 185 -3.62 12.04 -5.61
CA TYR A 185 -3.78 11.38 -4.31
C TYR A 185 -5.13 11.69 -3.66
N THR A 186 -5.52 12.96 -3.61
CA THR A 186 -6.80 13.38 -3.02
C THR A 186 -7.99 12.76 -3.76
N SER A 187 -7.95 12.76 -5.09
CA SER A 187 -8.96 12.15 -5.97
C SER A 187 -9.06 10.64 -5.73
N HIS A 188 -7.92 9.92 -5.73
CA HIS A 188 -7.88 8.47 -5.50
C HIS A 188 -8.38 8.10 -4.10
N CYS A 189 -7.97 8.84 -3.07
CA CYS A 189 -8.44 8.61 -1.70
C CYS A 189 -9.95 8.79 -1.59
N SER A 190 -10.49 9.86 -2.17
CA SER A 190 -11.92 10.16 -2.16
C SER A 190 -12.73 9.11 -2.91
N LYS A 191 -12.28 8.72 -4.12
CA LYS A 191 -12.94 7.68 -4.93
C LYS A 191 -12.94 6.33 -4.21
N ARG A 192 -11.79 5.92 -3.65
CA ARG A 192 -11.68 4.66 -2.91
C ARG A 192 -12.57 4.66 -1.67
N ALA A 193 -12.58 5.75 -0.90
CA ALA A 193 -13.44 5.87 0.28
C ALA A 193 -14.93 5.81 -0.10
N THR A 194 -15.33 6.53 -1.15
CA THR A 194 -16.70 6.50 -1.68
C THR A 194 -17.12 5.09 -2.08
N ASN A 195 -16.24 4.32 -2.72
CA ASN A 195 -16.54 2.93 -3.08
C ASN A 195 -16.74 2.05 -1.84
N ILE A 196 -15.91 2.21 -0.80
CA ILE A 196 -16.07 1.47 0.48
C ILE A 196 -17.38 1.85 1.18
N ILE A 197 -17.75 3.14 1.16
CA ILE A 197 -18.98 3.62 1.78
C ILE A 197 -20.21 3.07 1.06
N LYS A 198 -20.19 3.01 -0.28
CA LYS A 198 -21.31 2.50 -1.07
C LYS A 198 -21.53 1.00 -0.93
N ASP A 199 -20.48 0.26 -0.59
CA ASP A 199 -20.53 -1.18 -0.40
C ASP A 199 -20.62 -1.53 1.09
N ALA A 200 -21.83 -1.79 1.58
CA ALA A 200 -22.08 -2.20 2.95
C ALA A 200 -21.43 -3.55 3.32
N THR A 201 -21.10 -4.39 2.32
CA THR A 201 -20.43 -5.69 2.54
C THR A 201 -18.91 -5.55 2.64
N HIS A 202 -18.37 -4.37 2.28
CA HIS A 202 -16.93 -4.14 2.35
C HIS A 202 -16.44 -4.30 3.80
N PRO A 203 -15.38 -5.10 4.08
CA PRO A 203 -14.94 -5.40 5.45
C PRO A 203 -14.61 -4.16 6.31
N THR A 204 -14.25 -3.07 5.65
CA THR A 204 -13.88 -1.80 6.30
C THR A 204 -14.96 -0.71 6.19
N HIS A 205 -16.16 -1.03 5.70
CA HIS A 205 -17.30 -0.10 5.62
C HIS A 205 -17.56 0.59 6.97
N LYS A 206 -17.55 -0.20 8.06
CA LYS A 206 -17.74 0.28 9.45
C LYS A 206 -16.76 1.35 9.91
N LEU A 207 -15.60 1.51 9.25
CA LEU A 207 -14.64 2.56 9.58
C LEU A 207 -15.13 3.96 9.13
N PHE A 208 -16.11 4.03 8.23
CA PHE A 208 -16.73 5.27 7.76
C PHE A 208 -18.09 5.51 8.43
N ALA A 209 -18.10 5.57 9.77
CA ALA A 209 -19.32 5.82 10.53
C ALA A 209 -19.67 7.32 10.56
N LEU A 210 -20.92 7.67 10.24
CA LEU A 210 -21.42 9.04 10.38
C LEU A 210 -21.62 9.43 11.86
N LEU A 211 -21.51 10.72 12.14
CA LEU A 211 -21.98 11.31 13.40
C LEU A 211 -23.52 11.36 13.41
N PRO A 212 -24.18 11.49 14.59
CA PRO A 212 -25.64 11.55 14.68
C PRO A 212 -26.29 12.64 13.82
N SER A 213 -25.57 13.72 13.51
CA SER A 213 -26.05 14.78 12.61
C SER A 213 -26.15 14.38 11.14
N GLY A 214 -25.55 13.25 10.73
CA GLY A 214 -25.46 12.81 9.34
C GLY A 214 -24.56 13.66 8.44
N LYS A 215 -23.96 14.73 8.96
CA LYS A 215 -23.21 15.73 8.17
C LYS A 215 -21.71 15.48 8.05
N ARG A 216 -21.15 14.62 8.90
CA ARG A 216 -19.71 14.34 8.99
C ARG A 216 -19.46 12.91 9.42
N TYR A 217 -18.39 12.32 8.91
CA TYR A 217 -17.85 11.05 9.40
C TYR A 217 -17.09 11.26 10.71
N ARG A 218 -17.16 10.26 11.59
CA ARG A 218 -16.43 10.22 12.85
C ARG A 218 -14.93 10.15 12.57
N SER A 219 -14.21 11.16 13.04
CA SER A 219 -12.74 11.17 12.97
C SER A 219 -12.15 10.02 13.78
N MET A 220 -11.15 9.34 13.23
CA MET A 220 -10.40 8.34 13.98
C MET A 220 -9.36 8.98 14.89
N ARG A 221 -9.32 8.51 16.14
CA ARG A 221 -8.29 8.90 17.11
C ARG A 221 -6.94 8.37 16.64
N CYS A 222 -6.00 9.28 16.38
CA CYS A 222 -4.67 8.94 15.88
C CYS A 222 -3.60 9.41 16.87
N HIS A 223 -2.92 8.46 17.52
CA HIS A 223 -1.84 8.76 18.47
C HIS A 223 -0.48 9.01 17.81
N THR A 224 -0.31 8.54 16.56
CA THR A 224 0.93 8.70 15.80
C THR A 224 0.68 9.38 14.46
N ASN A 225 1.69 10.07 13.95
CA ASN A 225 1.64 10.62 12.58
C ASN A 225 1.55 9.50 11.53
N ARG A 226 2.16 8.33 11.79
CA ARG A 226 2.07 7.15 10.92
C ARG A 226 0.62 6.71 10.71
N LEU A 227 -0.15 6.54 11.78
CA LEU A 227 -1.57 6.22 11.67
C LEU A 227 -2.33 7.39 11.05
N ARG A 228 -2.10 8.63 11.52
CA ARG A 228 -2.74 9.84 11.01
C ARG A 228 -2.57 10.02 9.50
N ASN A 229 -1.44 9.60 8.93
CA ASN A 229 -1.12 9.76 7.52
C ASN A 229 -1.48 8.55 6.65
N SER A 230 -1.94 7.46 7.27
CA SER A 230 -2.48 6.30 6.56
C SER A 230 -3.80 6.63 5.84
N PHE A 231 -4.24 5.71 4.98
CA PHE A 231 -5.40 5.87 4.12
C PHE A 231 -6.66 6.30 4.87
N PHE A 232 -7.12 5.54 5.87
CA PHE A 232 -8.44 5.75 6.45
C PHE A 232 -8.58 7.12 7.15
N PRO A 233 -7.63 7.58 8.01
CA PRO A 233 -7.77 8.88 8.65
C PRO A 233 -7.67 10.04 7.66
N GLN A 234 -6.88 9.90 6.59
CA GLN A 234 -6.80 10.90 5.52
C GLN A 234 -8.09 10.94 4.70
N ALA A 235 -8.62 9.78 4.32
CA ALA A 235 -9.88 9.67 3.59
C ALA A 235 -11.05 10.31 4.36
N ILE A 236 -11.19 10.03 5.66
CA ILE A 236 -12.23 10.64 6.50
C ILE A 236 -12.08 12.17 6.56
N ARG A 237 -10.84 12.68 6.71
CA ARG A 237 -10.61 14.13 6.69
C ARG A 237 -10.99 14.75 5.36
N LEU A 238 -10.62 14.13 4.24
CA LEU A 238 -10.98 14.60 2.91
C LEU A 238 -12.50 14.65 2.73
N LEU A 239 -13.22 13.58 3.08
CA LEU A 239 -14.68 13.53 3.01
C LEU A 239 -15.34 14.60 3.89
N ASN A 240 -14.82 14.83 5.09
CA ASN A 240 -15.34 15.86 6.00
C ASN A 240 -15.09 17.30 5.53
N THR A 241 -14.24 17.52 4.53
CA THR A 241 -14.07 18.83 3.88
C THR A 241 -15.00 19.03 2.67
N MET A 242 -15.69 17.99 2.22
CA MET A 242 -16.61 18.07 1.08
C MET A 242 -17.92 18.75 1.47
N LYS A 243 -18.49 19.52 0.54
CA LYS A 243 -19.79 20.19 0.73
C LYS A 243 -20.95 19.21 0.87
N LYS A 244 -20.88 18.06 0.19
CA LYS A 244 -21.86 16.98 0.25
C LYS A 244 -21.13 15.66 0.43
N ILE A 245 -21.55 14.89 1.41
CA ILE A 245 -21.03 13.55 1.69
C ILE A 245 -21.73 12.55 0.75
N PRO A 246 -20.99 11.57 0.19
CA PRO A 246 -21.54 10.52 -0.67
C PRO A 246 -22.52 9.58 0.03
#